data_AF-A0A2M7PGC5-F1
#
_entry.id   AF-A0A2M7PGC5-F1
#
_cell.length_a   1.000
_cell.length_b   1.000
_cell.length_c   1.000
_cell.angle_alpha   90.00
_cell.angle_beta   90.00
_cell.angle_gamma   90.00
#
_symmetry.space_group_name_H-M   'P 1'
#
loop_
_entity.id
_entity.type
_entity.pdbx_description
1 polymer ?
#
loop_
_entity_poly.entity_id
_entity_poly.type
_entity_poly.pdbx_seq_one_letter_code
_entity_poly.pdbx_strand_id
1 'polypeptide(L)'
;MSFRTEESSARIEFKEGSILHVSPLLGDRAASYELTADRDLTLLEITNDKSAYFPDKIKQIINNKIELSLSLIKSKLLYQNNILSKTVKAFSQYLSDIDLKFKNATASGIIQDLIKNIPKLPTFAFDLVSKLHDRSADTKDIVNTIQSDPSLASMVLKTINSSYYGFAEKITDVYRAVLLLGFNNIYQLVLSQGL
;
A
#
# COMPACT_ATOMS: atom_id res chain seq x y z
N MET A 1 -10.20 14.78 45.34
CA MET A 1 -10.02 13.34 45.00
C MET A 1 -9.51 13.26 43.57
N SER A 2 -8.27 12.82 43.36
CA SER A 2 -7.71 12.62 42.03
C SER A 2 -7.43 11.14 41.81
N PHE A 3 -7.89 10.61 40.69
CA PHE A 3 -7.58 9.25 40.25
C PHE A 3 -6.37 9.33 39.33
N ARG A 4 -5.29 8.63 39.72
CA ARG A 4 -4.08 8.52 38.90
C ARG A 4 -3.78 7.05 38.66
N THR A 5 -3.57 6.70 37.40
CA THR A 5 -3.18 5.35 36.97
C THR A 5 -1.75 5.43 36.45
N GLU A 6 -0.82 4.78 37.15
CA GLU A 6 0.52 4.50 36.64
C GLU A 6 0.59 3.02 36.24
N GLU A 7 1.49 2.64 35.32
CA GLU A 7 1.50 1.36 34.58
C GLU A 7 1.45 0.06 35.43
N SER A 8 1.51 0.15 36.77
CA SER A 8 1.46 -1.00 37.69
C SER A 8 0.63 -0.79 38.97
N SER A 9 -0.04 0.36 39.16
CA SER A 9 -0.91 0.59 40.33
C SER A 9 -2.01 1.62 40.09
N ALA A 10 -3.15 1.42 40.74
CA ALA A 10 -4.21 2.41 40.84
C ALA A 10 -4.28 2.96 42.27
N ARG A 11 -4.22 4.29 42.41
CA ARG A 11 -4.21 4.98 43.71
C ARG A 11 -5.38 5.95 43.82
N ILE A 12 -5.99 5.98 45.00
CA ILE A 12 -6.90 7.06 45.40
C ILE A 12 -6.16 7.95 46.39
N GLU A 13 -5.74 9.11 45.91
CA GLU A 13 -5.00 10.10 46.69
C GLU A 13 -5.94 11.20 47.21
N PHE A 14 -5.81 11.48 48.50
CA PHE A 14 -6.47 12.60 49.16
C PHE A 14 -5.40 13.63 49.54
N LYS A 15 -5.59 14.87 49.07
CA LYS A 15 -4.78 16.00 49.46
C LYS A 15 -5.28 16.56 50.79
N GLU A 16 -4.39 17.14 51.57
CA GLU A 16 -4.76 17.87 52.79
C GLU A 16 -5.96 18.80 52.53
N GLY A 17 -6.95 18.77 53.43
CA GLY A 17 -8.22 19.49 53.30
C GLY A 17 -9.28 18.83 52.41
N SER A 18 -9.01 17.68 51.79
CA SER A 18 -10.04 16.93 51.04
C SER A 18 -11.09 16.34 51.98
N ILE A 19 -12.37 16.44 51.60
CA ILE A 19 -13.50 15.89 52.34
C ILE A 19 -14.10 14.71 51.56
N LEU A 20 -14.33 13.58 52.24
CA LEU A 20 -15.03 12.42 51.71
C LEU A 20 -16.26 12.14 52.57
N HIS A 21 -17.43 12.17 51.94
CA HIS A 21 -18.67 11.74 52.58
C HIS A 21 -18.82 10.22 52.40
N VAL A 22 -18.94 9.49 53.51
CA VAL A 22 -19.10 8.03 53.52
C VAL A 22 -20.42 7.67 54.19
N SER A 23 -21.20 6.83 53.51
CA SER A 23 -22.39 6.22 54.08
C SER A 23 -22.08 4.78 54.50
N PRO A 24 -22.53 4.33 55.69
CA PRO A 24 -22.31 2.96 56.14
C PRO A 24 -23.02 1.97 55.21
N LEU A 25 -22.32 0.89 54.87
CA LEU A 25 -22.86 -0.14 53.97
C LEU A 25 -23.96 -0.99 54.62
N LEU A 26 -23.95 -1.12 55.96
CA LEU A 26 -24.95 -1.84 56.75
C LEU A 26 -25.14 -1.11 58.09
N GLY A 27 -26.33 -0.55 58.33
CA GLY A 27 -26.64 0.28 59.49
C GLY A 27 -27.58 1.44 59.12
N ASP A 28 -28.03 2.19 60.13
CA ASP A 28 -28.99 3.29 60.02
C ASP A 28 -28.65 4.22 58.83
N ARG A 29 -29.56 4.26 57.83
CA ARG A 29 -29.34 4.94 56.53
C ARG A 29 -29.23 6.46 56.68
N ALA A 30 -29.47 7.00 57.87
CA ALA A 30 -29.42 8.43 58.15
C ALA A 30 -28.04 8.93 58.63
N ALA A 31 -27.09 8.05 58.96
CA ALA A 31 -25.77 8.48 59.42
C ALA A 31 -24.81 8.68 58.23
N SER A 32 -24.54 9.93 57.85
CA SER A 32 -23.44 10.29 56.96
C SER A 32 -22.21 10.65 57.79
N TYR A 33 -21.07 10.01 57.49
CA TYR A 33 -19.79 10.36 58.11
C TYR A 33 -18.99 11.23 57.14
N GLU A 34 -18.36 12.27 57.66
CA GLU A 34 -17.43 13.11 56.91
C GLU A 34 -16.01 12.79 57.35
N LEU A 35 -15.16 12.39 56.40
CA LEU A 35 -13.74 12.16 56.61
C LEU A 35 -12.99 13.34 55.99
N THR A 36 -12.21 14.04 56.80
CA THR A 36 -11.34 15.14 56.32
C THR A 36 -9.88 14.69 56.40
N ALA A 37 -9.12 14.92 55.34
CA ALA A 37 -7.69 14.64 55.32
C ALA A 37 -6.91 15.74 56.04
N ASP A 38 -6.21 15.41 57.13
CA ASP A 38 -5.36 16.32 57.91
C ASP A 38 -3.95 16.50 57.33
N ARG A 39 -3.57 15.65 56.39
CA ARG A 39 -2.37 15.70 55.56
C ARG A 39 -2.58 14.87 54.29
N ASP A 40 -1.65 14.95 53.35
CA ASP A 40 -1.65 14.09 52.16
C ASP A 40 -1.60 12.59 52.54
N LEU A 41 -2.56 11.80 52.05
CA LEU A 41 -2.68 10.36 52.34
C LEU A 41 -3.16 9.56 51.11
N THR A 42 -2.66 8.33 50.97
CA THR A 42 -3.22 7.32 50.07
C THR A 42 -4.19 6.43 50.85
N LEU A 43 -5.47 6.47 50.52
CA LEU A 43 -6.50 5.70 51.25
C LEU A 43 -6.57 4.24 50.78
N LEU A 44 -6.27 4.01 49.50
CA LEU A 44 -6.25 2.68 48.91
C LEU A 44 -5.22 2.64 47.78
N GLU A 45 -4.29 1.71 47.88
CA GLU A 45 -3.32 1.37 46.84
C GLU A 45 -3.58 -0.06 46.36
N ILE A 46 -3.97 -0.21 45.09
CA ILE A 46 -4.12 -1.52 44.46
C ILE A 46 -2.89 -1.75 43.58
N THR A 47 -1.95 -2.54 44.11
CA THR A 47 -0.78 -3.05 43.38
C THR A 47 -1.16 -4.31 42.58
N ASN A 48 -0.61 -4.46 41.38
CA ASN A 48 -0.89 -5.57 40.45
C ASN A 48 -0.73 -6.99 41.04
N ASP A 49 0.05 -7.17 42.12
CA ASP A 49 0.38 -8.45 42.75
C ASP A 49 -0.69 -8.99 43.73
N LYS A 50 -1.81 -8.29 43.94
CA LYS A 50 -2.78 -8.63 45.01
C LYS A 50 -4.16 -9.07 44.57
N SER A 51 -4.38 -9.37 43.29
CA SER A 51 -5.66 -9.91 42.78
C SER A 51 -6.04 -11.24 43.46
N ALA A 52 -5.06 -11.99 43.96
CA ALA A 52 -5.24 -13.20 44.76
C ALA A 52 -5.98 -12.96 46.09
N TYR A 53 -5.85 -11.76 46.69
CA TYR A 53 -6.48 -11.39 47.96
C TYR A 53 -7.89 -10.81 47.79
N PHE A 54 -8.38 -10.64 46.56
CA PHE A 54 -9.74 -10.16 46.35
C PHE A 54 -10.76 -11.18 46.87
N PRO A 55 -11.81 -10.73 47.59
CA PRO A 55 -12.93 -11.59 47.95
C PRO A 55 -13.55 -12.21 46.68
N ASP A 56 -14.01 -13.46 46.77
CA ASP A 56 -14.50 -14.22 45.62
C ASP A 56 -15.62 -13.49 44.85
N LYS A 57 -16.45 -12.73 45.56
CA LYS A 57 -17.51 -11.90 44.96
C LYS A 57 -16.93 -10.84 44.00
N ILE A 58 -15.80 -10.23 44.33
CA ILE A 58 -15.13 -9.23 43.48
C ILE A 58 -14.47 -9.91 42.28
N LYS A 59 -13.78 -11.03 42.50
CA LYS A 59 -13.20 -11.85 41.42
C LYS A 59 -14.26 -12.30 40.42
N GLN A 60 -15.42 -12.74 40.91
CA GLN A 60 -16.54 -13.18 40.09
C GLN A 60 -17.14 -12.04 39.26
N ILE A 61 -17.32 -10.85 39.85
CA ILE A 61 -17.82 -9.67 39.11
C ILE A 61 -16.84 -9.27 38.00
N ILE A 62 -15.54 -9.24 38.30
CA ILE A 62 -14.49 -8.92 37.32
C ILE A 62 -14.49 -9.95 36.20
N ASN A 63 -14.47 -11.24 36.52
CA ASN A 63 -14.48 -12.33 35.54
C ASN A 63 -15.72 -12.26 34.65
N ASN A 64 -16.91 -12.07 35.21
CA ASN A 64 -18.14 -11.93 34.44
C ASN A 64 -18.08 -10.73 33.49
N LYS A 65 -17.54 -9.59 33.93
CA LYS A 65 -17.41 -8.40 33.09
C LYS A 65 -16.39 -8.59 31.97
N ILE A 66 -15.29 -9.29 32.24
CA ILE A 66 -14.30 -9.69 31.24
C ILE A 66 -14.95 -10.62 30.21
N GLU A 67 -15.61 -11.69 30.64
CA GLU A 67 -16.28 -12.65 29.76
C GLU A 67 -17.33 -11.98 28.86
N LEU A 68 -18.16 -11.10 29.43
CA LEU A 68 -19.11 -10.31 28.65
C LEU A 68 -18.40 -9.46 27.59
N SER A 69 -17.32 -8.77 27.96
CA SER A 69 -16.55 -7.94 27.04
C SER A 69 -15.90 -8.78 25.91
N LEU A 70 -15.32 -9.94 26.27
CA LEU A 70 -14.73 -10.87 25.31
C LEU A 70 -15.77 -11.44 24.35
N SER A 71 -16.97 -11.76 24.83
CA SER A 71 -18.07 -12.26 24.01
C SER A 71 -18.52 -11.23 22.96
N LEU A 72 -18.58 -9.95 23.33
CA LEU A 72 -18.92 -8.85 22.43
C LEU A 72 -17.84 -8.63 21.37
N ILE A 73 -16.56 -8.67 21.75
CA ILE A 73 -15.44 -8.55 20.81
C ILE A 73 -15.47 -9.73 19.83
N LYS A 74 -15.65 -10.95 20.34
CA LYS A 74 -15.70 -12.18 19.52
C LYS A 74 -16.84 -12.12 18.50
N SER A 75 -18.05 -11.72 18.90
CA SER A 75 -19.19 -11.62 17.99
C SER A 75 -18.97 -10.58 16.90
N LYS A 76 -18.40 -9.42 17.24
CA LYS A 76 -18.03 -8.37 16.28
C LYS A 76 -16.98 -8.88 15.27
N LEU A 77 -15.95 -9.56 15.75
CA LEU A 77 -14.91 -10.13 14.89
C LEU A 77 -15.48 -11.21 13.94
N LEU A 78 -16.35 -12.09 14.45
CA LEU A 78 -17.00 -13.12 13.63
C LEU A 78 -17.87 -12.49 12.53
N TYR A 79 -18.61 -11.44 12.85
CA TYR A 79 -19.42 -10.72 11.87
C TYR A 79 -18.56 -10.06 10.78
N GLN A 80 -17.49 -9.36 11.18
CA GLN A 80 -16.57 -8.72 10.25
C GLN A 80 -15.88 -9.75 9.33
N ASN A 81 -15.45 -10.88 9.89
CA ASN A 81 -14.81 -11.94 9.11
C ASN A 81 -15.78 -12.56 8.09
N ASN A 82 -17.05 -12.75 8.46
CA ASN A 82 -18.08 -13.24 7.54
C ASN A 82 -18.29 -12.29 6.34
N ILE A 83 -18.39 -10.98 6.59
CA ILE A 83 -18.50 -9.98 5.51
C ILE A 83 -17.27 -10.06 4.61
N LEU A 84 -16.07 -10.05 5.18
CA LEU A 84 -14.84 -10.09 4.41
C LEU A 84 -14.76 -11.34 3.53
N SER A 85 -15.10 -12.51 4.08
CA SER A 85 -15.12 -13.78 3.34
C SER A 85 -16.11 -13.75 2.17
N LYS A 86 -17.32 -13.19 2.37
CA LYS A 86 -18.29 -13.00 1.28
C LYS A 86 -17.76 -12.08 0.19
N THR A 87 -17.13 -10.98 0.56
CA THR A 87 -16.55 -10.02 -0.39
C THR A 87 -15.43 -10.67 -1.20
N VAL A 88 -14.52 -11.39 -0.56
CA VAL A 88 -13.43 -12.11 -1.24
C VAL A 88 -13.99 -13.12 -2.23
N LYS A 89 -15.02 -13.89 -1.83
CA LYS A 89 -15.67 -14.85 -2.72
C LYS A 89 -16.32 -14.18 -3.93
N ALA A 90 -17.06 -13.09 -3.73
CA ALA A 90 -17.70 -12.35 -4.82
C ALA A 90 -16.67 -11.76 -5.80
N PHE A 91 -15.55 -11.23 -5.28
CA PHE A 91 -14.47 -10.72 -6.11
C PHE A 91 -13.78 -11.83 -6.91
N SER A 92 -13.50 -12.97 -6.28
CA SER A 92 -12.94 -14.13 -6.98
C SER A 92 -13.85 -14.62 -8.11
N GLN A 93 -15.18 -14.60 -7.90
CA GLN A 93 -16.16 -14.94 -8.93
C GLN A 93 -16.08 -13.96 -10.10
N TYR A 94 -16.07 -12.66 -9.81
CA TYR A 94 -15.97 -11.61 -10.82
C TYR A 94 -14.69 -11.73 -11.67
N LEU A 95 -13.54 -12.02 -11.04
CA LEU A 95 -12.29 -12.25 -11.77
C LEU A 95 -12.36 -13.47 -12.69
N SER A 96 -13.00 -14.56 -12.24
CA SER A 96 -13.24 -15.74 -13.07
C SER A 96 -14.11 -15.42 -14.29
N ASP A 97 -15.15 -14.60 -14.11
CA ASP A 97 -16.03 -14.20 -15.21
C ASP A 97 -15.29 -13.34 -16.25
N ILE A 98 -14.37 -12.48 -15.80
CA ILE A 98 -13.49 -11.71 -16.68
C ILE A 98 -12.60 -12.64 -17.51
N ASP A 99 -11.91 -13.60 -16.87
CA ASP A 99 -11.02 -14.54 -17.57
C ASP A 99 -11.79 -15.33 -18.64
N LEU A 100 -13.00 -15.81 -18.30
CA LEU A 100 -13.87 -16.51 -19.25
C LEU A 100 -14.28 -15.62 -20.43
N LYS A 101 -14.63 -14.34 -20.19
CA LYS A 101 -14.95 -13.39 -21.25
C LYS A 101 -13.75 -13.13 -22.17
N PHE A 102 -12.55 -12.97 -21.61
CA PHE A 102 -11.33 -12.79 -22.40
C PHE A 102 -10.98 -14.03 -23.22
N LYS A 103 -11.08 -15.24 -22.65
CA LYS A 103 -10.88 -16.50 -23.38
C LYS A 103 -11.87 -16.64 -24.53
N ASN A 104 -13.15 -16.33 -24.31
CA ASN A 104 -14.17 -16.40 -25.35
C ASN A 104 -13.97 -15.33 -26.44
N ALA A 105 -13.59 -14.10 -26.05
CA ALA A 105 -13.31 -13.02 -27.00
C ALA A 105 -12.09 -13.33 -27.87
N THR A 106 -11.01 -13.82 -27.26
CA THR A 106 -9.80 -14.25 -27.98
C THR A 106 -10.00 -15.53 -28.78
N ALA A 107 -11.00 -16.37 -28.47
CA ALA A 107 -11.37 -17.53 -29.30
C ALA A 107 -12.12 -17.13 -30.59
N SER A 108 -12.58 -15.89 -30.72
CA SER A 108 -13.18 -15.41 -31.97
C SER A 108 -12.13 -15.37 -33.08
N GLY A 109 -12.46 -15.98 -34.23
CA GLY A 109 -11.58 -15.98 -35.41
C GLY A 109 -11.18 -14.56 -35.85
N ILE A 110 -12.08 -13.58 -35.69
CA ILE A 110 -11.81 -12.17 -36.01
C ILE A 110 -10.70 -11.59 -35.12
N ILE A 111 -10.72 -11.88 -33.81
CA ILE A 111 -9.71 -11.39 -32.89
C ILE A 111 -8.39 -12.13 -33.08
N GLN A 112 -8.42 -13.44 -33.35
CA GLN A 112 -7.23 -14.21 -33.69
C GLN A 112 -6.54 -13.67 -34.95
N ASP A 113 -7.31 -13.33 -35.98
CA ASP A 113 -6.78 -12.79 -37.22
C ASP A 113 -6.24 -11.36 -37.02
N LEU A 114 -6.92 -10.52 -36.24
CA LEU A 114 -6.39 -9.21 -35.86
C LEU A 114 -5.06 -9.32 -35.11
N ILE A 115 -4.95 -10.20 -34.10
CA ILE A 115 -3.72 -10.40 -33.32
C ILE A 115 -2.58 -10.94 -34.20
N LYS A 116 -2.86 -11.88 -35.10
CA LYS A 116 -1.87 -12.41 -36.05
C LYS A 116 -1.35 -11.36 -37.02
N ASN A 117 -2.18 -10.37 -37.36
CA ASN A 117 -1.85 -9.30 -38.28
C ASN A 117 -1.26 -8.06 -37.58
N ILE A 118 -1.06 -8.08 -36.26
CA ILE A 118 -0.27 -7.04 -35.59
C ILE A 118 1.20 -7.26 -35.97
N PRO A 119 1.86 -6.31 -36.63
CA PRO A 119 3.28 -6.41 -36.92
C PRO A 119 4.03 -6.54 -35.60
N LYS A 120 4.85 -7.60 -35.49
CA LYS A 120 5.72 -7.76 -34.33
C LYS A 120 6.80 -6.69 -34.42
N LEU A 121 6.64 -5.62 -33.65
CA LEU A 121 7.70 -4.64 -33.51
C LEU A 121 8.96 -5.38 -33.05
N PRO A 122 10.09 -5.28 -33.77
CA PRO A 122 11.30 -5.96 -33.38
C PRO A 122 11.71 -5.56 -31.97
N THR A 123 12.24 -6.51 -31.19
CA THR A 123 12.63 -6.26 -29.78
C THR A 123 13.60 -5.09 -29.62
N PHE A 124 14.47 -4.86 -30.62
CA PHE A 124 15.39 -3.71 -30.64
C PHE A 124 14.70 -2.35 -30.80
N ALA A 125 13.47 -2.31 -31.32
CA ALA A 125 12.73 -1.08 -31.55
C ALA A 125 12.09 -0.54 -30.26
N PHE A 126 11.70 -1.41 -29.31
CA PHE A 126 10.94 -1.00 -28.13
C PHE A 126 11.76 -0.11 -27.17
N ASP A 127 12.99 -0.52 -26.86
CA ASP A 127 13.90 0.22 -25.98
C ASP A 127 14.38 1.53 -26.63
N LEU A 128 14.57 1.54 -27.94
CA LEU A 128 14.97 2.72 -28.67
C LEU A 128 13.81 3.73 -28.82
N VAL A 129 12.60 3.26 -29.14
CA VAL A 129 11.39 4.08 -29.27
C VAL A 129 11.05 4.78 -27.95
N SER A 130 11.11 4.07 -26.83
CA SER A 130 10.86 4.66 -25.50
C SER A 130 11.87 5.76 -25.17
N LYS A 131 13.17 5.55 -25.43
CA LYS A 131 14.22 6.57 -25.23
C LYS A 131 14.10 7.76 -26.18
N LEU A 132 13.74 7.54 -27.44
CA LEU A 132 13.56 8.62 -28.43
C LEU A 132 12.36 9.52 -28.14
N HIS A 133 11.37 9.03 -27.39
CA HIS A 133 10.18 9.79 -26.99
C HIS A 133 10.38 10.59 -25.69
N ASP A 134 11.41 10.27 -24.91
CA ASP A 134 11.77 10.98 -23.69
C ASP A 134 12.56 12.26 -24.02
N ARG A 135 11.98 13.42 -23.69
CA ARG A 135 12.60 14.74 -23.92
C ARG A 135 13.83 15.00 -23.06
N SER A 136 14.09 14.16 -22.06
CA SER A 136 15.23 14.24 -21.15
C SER A 136 16.34 13.23 -21.47
N ALA A 137 16.15 12.37 -22.49
CA ALA A 137 17.11 11.34 -22.83
C ALA A 137 18.47 11.93 -23.28
N ASP A 138 19.56 11.36 -22.78
CA ASP A 138 20.90 11.71 -23.24
C ASP A 138 21.10 11.19 -24.68
N THR A 139 21.62 12.07 -25.53
CA THR A 139 22.01 11.75 -26.91
C THR A 139 23.01 10.60 -26.94
N LYS A 140 23.91 10.53 -25.96
CA LYS A 140 24.91 9.44 -25.87
C LYS A 140 24.25 8.09 -25.64
N ASP A 141 23.22 8.02 -24.81
CA ASP A 141 22.51 6.76 -24.53
C ASP A 141 21.76 6.23 -25.75
N ILE A 142 21.17 7.14 -26.53
CA ILE A 142 20.52 6.80 -27.80
C ILE A 142 21.55 6.29 -28.80
N VAL A 143 22.67 7.00 -28.95
CA VAL A 143 23.75 6.59 -29.85
C VAL A 143 24.34 5.24 -29.45
N ASN A 144 24.58 5.01 -28.17
CA ASN A 144 25.07 3.72 -27.65
C ASN A 144 24.08 2.58 -27.96
N THR A 145 22.78 2.84 -27.82
CA THR A 145 21.73 1.86 -28.15
C THR A 145 21.77 1.52 -29.64
N ILE A 146 21.86 2.53 -30.52
CA ILE A 146 21.95 2.32 -31.97
C ILE A 146 23.25 1.61 -32.37
N GLN A 147 24.38 1.96 -31.75
CA GLN A 147 25.68 1.34 -32.03
C GLN A 147 25.76 -0.13 -31.56
N SER A 148 25.04 -0.47 -30.49
CA SER A 148 25.02 -1.84 -29.96
C SER A 148 24.30 -2.84 -30.86
N ASP A 149 23.45 -2.37 -31.78
CA ASP A 149 22.74 -3.18 -32.76
C ASP A 149 23.25 -2.87 -34.19
N PRO A 150 24.01 -3.79 -34.82
CA PRO A 150 24.53 -3.60 -36.17
C PRO A 150 23.45 -3.35 -37.24
N SER A 151 22.23 -3.87 -37.05
CA SER A 151 21.11 -3.66 -37.96
C SER A 151 20.64 -2.20 -37.89
N LEU A 152 20.45 -1.66 -36.68
CA LEU A 152 20.08 -0.26 -36.45
C LEU A 152 21.16 0.71 -36.94
N ALA A 153 22.43 0.44 -36.63
CA ALA A 153 23.55 1.25 -37.09
C ALA A 153 23.62 1.29 -38.62
N SER A 154 23.49 0.14 -39.28
CA SER A 154 23.46 0.03 -40.75
C SER A 154 22.27 0.78 -41.35
N MET A 155 21.09 0.67 -40.73
CA MET A 155 19.90 1.40 -41.15
C MET A 155 20.12 2.91 -41.12
N VAL A 156 20.56 3.44 -39.98
CA VAL A 156 20.79 4.86 -39.75
C VAL A 156 21.82 5.41 -40.74
N LEU A 157 22.95 4.71 -40.90
CA LEU A 157 24.01 5.09 -41.83
C LEU A 157 23.57 5.01 -43.30
N LYS A 158 22.78 4.01 -43.69
CA LYS A 158 22.25 3.93 -45.07
C LYS A 158 21.28 5.08 -45.37
N THR A 159 20.42 5.42 -44.40
CA THR A 159 19.44 6.47 -44.58
C THR A 159 20.10 7.84 -44.77
N ILE A 160 21.03 8.22 -43.88
CA ILE A 160 21.70 9.53 -43.98
C ILE A 160 22.58 9.65 -45.24
N ASN A 161 23.08 8.52 -45.76
CA ASN A 161 23.86 8.48 -47.01
C ASN A 161 23.00 8.26 -48.26
N SER A 162 21.68 8.29 -48.14
CA SER A 162 20.79 8.20 -49.31
C SER A 162 20.87 9.48 -50.15
N SER A 163 20.50 9.38 -51.43
CA SER A 163 20.44 10.51 -52.36
C SER A 163 19.51 11.64 -51.87
N TYR A 164 18.58 11.35 -50.97
CA TYR A 164 17.69 12.33 -50.36
C TYR A 164 18.44 13.40 -49.56
N TYR A 165 19.49 13.01 -48.82
CA TYR A 165 20.24 13.94 -47.97
C TYR A 165 21.46 14.56 -48.69
N GLY A 166 21.95 13.93 -49.77
CA GLY A 166 22.83 14.59 -50.74
C GLY A 166 24.21 15.05 -50.24
N PHE A 167 24.76 14.43 -49.20
CA PHE A 167 26.08 14.81 -48.68
C PHE A 167 27.21 14.49 -49.67
N ALA A 168 28.19 15.41 -49.78
CA ALA A 168 29.35 15.27 -50.65
C ALA A 168 30.30 14.14 -50.22
N GLU A 169 30.37 13.87 -48.92
CA GLU A 169 31.16 12.79 -48.33
C GLU A 169 30.26 11.81 -47.58
N LYS A 170 30.66 10.53 -47.58
CA LYS A 170 29.92 9.47 -46.89
C LYS A 170 30.06 9.60 -45.38
N ILE A 171 28.93 9.66 -44.68
CA ILE A 171 28.87 9.63 -43.22
C ILE A 171 29.10 8.19 -42.74
N THR A 172 30.16 7.96 -41.97
CA THR A 172 30.51 6.64 -41.41
C THR A 172 30.30 6.54 -39.90
N ASP A 173 30.13 7.68 -39.23
CA ASP A 173 29.99 7.75 -37.78
C ASP A 173 28.52 7.84 -37.36
N VAL A 174 28.11 6.95 -36.45
CA VAL A 174 26.71 6.85 -35.98
C VAL A 174 26.34 8.08 -35.15
N TYR A 175 27.26 8.60 -34.33
CA TYR A 175 26.98 9.78 -33.52
C TYR A 175 26.65 11.00 -34.41
N ARG A 176 27.49 11.24 -35.43
CA ARG A 176 27.28 12.27 -36.45
C ARG A 176 25.99 12.04 -37.25
N ALA A 177 25.69 10.80 -37.62
CA ALA A 177 24.45 10.46 -38.31
C ALA A 177 23.22 10.79 -37.45
N VAL A 178 23.26 10.49 -36.15
CA VAL A 178 22.17 10.78 -35.22
C VAL A 178 21.94 12.28 -35.05
N LEU A 179 23.01 13.07 -34.97
CA LEU A 179 22.91 14.53 -34.90
C LEU A 179 22.33 15.15 -36.18
N LEU A 180 22.71 14.62 -37.35
CA LEU A 180 22.23 15.13 -38.65
C LEU A 180 20.78 14.72 -38.94
N LEU A 181 20.38 13.50 -38.58
CA LEU A 181 18.99 13.04 -38.73
C LEU A 181 18.08 13.67 -37.68
N GLY A 182 18.54 13.79 -36.44
CA GLY A 182 17.71 14.14 -35.28
C GLY A 182 16.79 12.99 -34.83
N PHE A 183 16.36 13.05 -33.57
CA PHE A 183 15.61 11.95 -32.92
C PHE A 183 14.26 11.66 -33.58
N ASN A 184 13.56 12.68 -34.06
CA ASN A 184 12.27 12.47 -34.70
C ASN A 184 12.40 11.65 -36.00
N ASN A 185 13.42 11.90 -36.83
CA ASN A 185 13.63 11.12 -38.04
C ASN A 185 14.08 9.70 -37.72
N ILE A 186 14.92 9.51 -36.70
CA ILE A 186 15.31 8.16 -36.24
C ILE A 186 14.09 7.39 -35.75
N TYR A 187 13.22 8.03 -34.97
CA TYR A 187 11.97 7.46 -34.49
C TYR A 187 11.09 7.00 -35.66
N GLN A 188 10.89 7.86 -36.67
CA GLN A 188 10.11 7.52 -37.86
C GLN A 188 10.75 6.36 -38.64
N LEU A 189 12.08 6.32 -38.76
CA LEU A 189 12.79 5.23 -39.44
C LEU A 189 12.59 3.89 -38.73
N VAL A 190 12.76 3.87 -37.41
CA VAL A 190 12.59 2.67 -36.59
C VAL A 190 11.15 2.15 -36.67
N LEU A 191 10.15 3.04 -36.64
CA LEU A 191 8.75 2.64 -36.81
C LEU A 191 8.46 2.12 -38.23
N SER A 192 9.02 2.77 -39.26
CA SER A 192 8.76 2.39 -40.66
C SER A 192 9.39 1.05 -41.06
N GLN A 193 10.42 0.59 -40.34
CA GLN A 193 11.07 -0.71 -40.58
C GLN A 193 10.66 -1.79 -39.58
N GLY A 194 10.06 -1.39 -38.45
CA GLY A 194 9.53 -2.31 -37.44
C GLY A 194 8.07 -2.72 -37.66
N LEU A 195 7.36 -2.04 -38.56
CA LEU A 195 6.01 -2.37 -39.04
C LEU A 195 6.09 -3.04 -40.42
#